data_AF-A0AAD5PAJ6-F1
#
_entry.id   AF-A0AAD5PAJ6-F1
#
_cell.length_a   1.000
_cell.length_b   1.000
_cell.length_c   1.000
_cell.angle_alpha   90.00
_cell.angle_beta   90.00
_cell.angle_gamma   90.00
#
_symmetry.space_group_name_H-M   'P 1'
#
loop_
_entity.id
_entity.type
_entity.pdbx_description
1 polymer ?
#
loop_
_entity_poly.entity_id
_entity_poly.type
_entity_poly.pdbx_seq_one_letter_code
_entity_poly.pdbx_strand_id
1 'polypeptide(L)'
;MTTRKKKKKRAQLCFRSPLQRGQTLTFSLHNVTPEEHIIVFKFLTNNHSHSSLMERYFVRPSAGRMIETDQMDIMLFLNQVPEDLAPNEILKDKILVRWAVIQRNTKVEAWMQAQPDSTRRKWLEMLVEQWPDQVIIRETRLKIRFV
;
A
#
# COMPACT_ATOMS: atom_id res chain seq x y z
N MET A 1 26.64 -30.01 7.23
CA MET A 1 25.29 -29.50 7.52
C MET A 1 25.03 -28.27 6.67
N THR A 2 24.26 -28.38 5.58
CA THR A 2 23.94 -27.27 4.68
C THR A 2 22.64 -26.59 5.12
N THR A 3 22.72 -25.35 5.57
CA THR A 3 21.55 -24.55 5.94
C THR A 3 20.77 -24.16 4.70
N ARG A 4 19.62 -24.81 4.47
CA ARG A 4 18.63 -24.43 3.46
C ARG A 4 18.13 -23.02 3.78
N LYS A 5 18.60 -22.01 3.03
CA LYS A 5 17.98 -20.68 2.99
C LYS A 5 16.53 -20.84 2.55
N LYS A 6 15.55 -20.77 3.48
CA LYS A 6 14.13 -20.63 3.13
C LYS A 6 14.00 -19.39 2.25
N LYS A 7 13.76 -19.56 0.95
CA LYS A 7 13.37 -18.46 0.06
C LYS A 7 12.15 -17.79 0.70
N LYS A 8 12.30 -16.57 1.23
CA LYS A 8 11.15 -15.76 1.68
C LYS A 8 10.19 -15.68 0.50
N LYS A 9 9.04 -16.37 0.58
CA LYS A 9 7.98 -16.25 -0.42
C LYS A 9 7.64 -14.76 -0.48
N ARG A 10 7.89 -14.12 -1.63
CA ARG A 10 7.45 -12.74 -1.84
C ARG A 10 5.94 -12.71 -1.63
N ALA A 11 5.44 -11.80 -0.80
CA ALA A 11 4.01 -11.57 -0.64
C ALA A 11 3.41 -11.30 -2.03
N GLN A 12 2.40 -12.08 -2.40
CA GLN A 12 1.67 -11.96 -3.66
C GLN A 12 0.20 -11.79 -3.33
N LEU A 13 -0.44 -10.82 -3.98
CA LEU A 13 -1.87 -10.58 -3.87
C LEU A 13 -2.55 -11.35 -5.02
N CYS A 14 -3.40 -12.31 -4.70
CA CYS A 14 -3.96 -13.24 -5.68
C CYS A 14 -5.49 -13.17 -5.69
N PHE A 15 -6.06 -12.67 -6.78
CA PHE A 15 -7.49 -12.83 -7.08
C PHE A 15 -7.71 -14.20 -7.70
N ARG A 16 -8.63 -14.97 -7.14
CA ARG A 16 -8.92 -16.34 -7.60
C ARG A 16 -10.15 -16.35 -8.48
N SER A 17 -10.10 -17.11 -9.57
CA SER A 17 -11.23 -17.39 -10.45
C SER A 17 -12.38 -18.10 -9.69
N PRO A 18 -13.66 -17.87 -10.05
CA PRO A 18 -14.14 -16.93 -11.07
C PRO A 18 -13.94 -15.48 -10.63
N LEU A 19 -13.39 -14.66 -11.53
CA LEU A 19 -13.14 -13.24 -11.25
C LEU A 19 -14.45 -12.46 -11.30
N GLN A 20 -14.70 -11.66 -10.27
CA GLN A 20 -15.92 -10.89 -10.14
C GLN A 20 -15.62 -9.49 -9.61
N ARG A 21 -16.39 -8.51 -10.09
CA ARG A 21 -16.35 -7.15 -9.56
C ARG A 21 -16.75 -7.17 -8.08
N GLY A 22 -15.99 -6.45 -7.25
CA GLY A 22 -16.16 -6.38 -5.81
C GLY A 22 -15.37 -7.43 -5.02
N GLN A 23 -14.68 -8.35 -5.70
CA GLN A 23 -13.79 -9.29 -5.01
C GLN A 23 -12.73 -8.53 -4.21
N THR A 24 -12.50 -8.96 -2.96
CA THR A 24 -11.64 -8.25 -2.01
C THR A 24 -10.49 -9.13 -1.56
N LEU A 25 -9.28 -8.58 -1.53
CA LEU A 25 -8.13 -9.17 -0.86
C LEU A 25 -7.83 -8.37 0.40
N THR A 26 -7.67 -9.07 1.52
CA THR A 26 -7.25 -8.49 2.80
C THR A 26 -5.78 -8.80 3.03
N PHE A 27 -5.02 -7.78 3.40
CA PHE A 27 -3.63 -7.91 3.86
C PHE A 27 -3.33 -6.80 4.86
N SER A 28 -2.23 -6.91 5.59
CA SER A 28 -1.93 -5.97 6.67
C SER A 28 -0.56 -5.33 6.49
N LEU A 29 -0.46 -4.05 6.86
CA LEU A 29 0.81 -3.38 7.07
C LEU A 29 1.23 -3.60 8.52
N HIS A 30 2.50 -3.89 8.75
CA HIS A 30 3.05 -4.07 10.08
C HIS A 30 4.15 -3.04 10.34
N ASN A 31 4.02 -2.32 11.45
CA ASN A 31 5.08 -1.50 12.02
C ASN A 31 5.84 -2.36 13.03
N VAL A 32 7.09 -2.68 12.72
CA VAL A 32 7.91 -3.58 13.56
C VAL A 32 8.53 -2.89 14.77
N THR A 33 8.44 -1.57 14.85
CA THR A 33 8.97 -0.74 15.96
C THR A 33 7.95 0.35 16.33
N PRO A 34 6.74 -0.02 16.78
CA PRO A 34 5.67 0.94 17.02
C PRO A 34 5.99 1.90 18.18
N GLU A 35 6.83 1.49 19.13
CA GLU A 35 7.22 2.32 20.28
C GLU A 35 8.23 3.41 19.95
N GLU A 36 8.88 3.31 18.79
CA GLU A 36 9.92 4.27 18.37
C GLU A 36 9.47 5.11 17.17
N HIS A 37 8.57 4.55 16.36
CA HIS A 37 8.27 5.09 15.05
C HIS A 37 6.77 5.08 14.75
N ILE A 38 6.31 6.15 14.08
CA ILE A 38 5.04 6.21 13.36
C ILE A 38 5.32 5.92 11.88
N ILE A 39 4.46 5.13 11.25
CA ILE A 39 4.49 4.93 9.80
C ILE A 39 3.35 5.72 9.15
N VAL A 40 3.69 6.61 8.21
CA VAL A 40 2.70 7.27 7.34
C VAL A 40 2.75 6.59 5.98
N PHE A 41 1.60 6.25 5.40
CA PHE A 41 1.53 5.51 4.15
C PHE A 41 0.46 6.04 3.19
N LYS A 42 0.66 5.75 1.90
CA LYS A 42 -0.25 6.05 0.79
C LYS A 42 -0.12 4.98 -0.29
N PHE A 43 -1.24 4.43 -0.69
CA PHE A 43 -1.36 3.51 -1.82
C PHE A 43 -1.59 4.28 -3.11
N LEU A 44 -0.90 3.86 -4.15
CA LEU A 44 -1.08 4.28 -5.53
C LEU A 44 -1.39 3.04 -6.38
N THR A 45 -2.52 3.08 -7.07
CA THR A 45 -2.95 2.08 -8.04
C THR A 45 -2.53 2.58 -9.42
N ASN A 46 -1.69 1.83 -10.12
CA ASN A 46 -1.29 2.19 -11.48
C ASN A 46 -1.90 1.19 -12.45
N ASN A 47 -3.19 1.33 -12.79
CA ASN A 47 -3.82 0.53 -13.84
C ASN A 47 -4.95 1.33 -14.49
N HIS A 48 -4.65 1.91 -15.64
CA HIS A 48 -5.65 2.31 -16.60
C HIS A 48 -6.11 1.04 -17.33
N SER A 49 -7.40 0.73 -17.30
CA SER A 49 -7.94 -0.18 -18.30
C SER A 49 -7.74 0.46 -19.68
N HIS A 50 -7.41 -0.32 -20.71
CA HIS A 50 -7.19 0.19 -22.07
C HIS A 50 -8.43 0.90 -22.66
N SER A 51 -9.61 0.76 -22.05
CA SER A 51 -10.90 1.19 -22.60
C SER A 51 -11.81 1.99 -21.67
N SER A 52 -11.46 2.21 -20.39
CA SER A 52 -12.36 2.87 -19.44
C SER A 52 -11.69 3.91 -18.54
N LEU A 53 -12.44 4.98 -18.25
CA LEU A 53 -12.12 6.06 -17.30
C LEU A 53 -12.09 5.61 -15.83
N MET A 54 -12.33 4.32 -15.56
CA MET A 54 -12.47 3.79 -14.20
C MET A 54 -11.24 2.98 -13.79
N GLU A 55 -10.82 3.16 -12.53
CA GLU A 55 -9.69 2.40 -11.97
C GLU A 55 -10.07 0.92 -11.77
N ARG A 56 -9.17 0.01 -12.18
CA ARG A 56 -9.35 -1.45 -11.99
C ARG A 56 -9.39 -1.84 -10.52
N TYR A 57 -8.72 -1.09 -9.66
CA TYR A 57 -8.60 -1.37 -8.23
C TYR A 57 -8.84 -0.14 -7.39
N PHE A 58 -9.37 -0.32 -6.19
CA PHE A 58 -9.29 0.68 -5.13
C PHE A 58 -8.87 0.04 -3.82
N VAL A 59 -8.25 0.83 -2.95
CA VAL A 59 -7.68 0.38 -1.67
C VAL A 59 -8.35 1.12 -0.51
N ARG A 60 -8.65 0.41 0.58
CA ARG A 60 -9.16 1.00 1.83
C ARG A 60 -8.40 0.47 3.06
N PRO A 61 -7.89 1.36 3.93
CA PRO A 61 -7.64 2.78 3.67
C PRO A 61 -6.60 2.98 2.54
N SER A 62 -6.79 3.99 1.69
CA SER A 62 -5.82 4.32 0.62
C SER A 62 -4.65 5.16 1.11
N ALA A 63 -4.76 5.78 2.28
CA ALA A 63 -3.69 6.48 2.97
C ALA A 63 -4.03 6.54 4.46
N GLY A 64 -3.00 6.65 5.30
CA GLY A 64 -3.18 6.70 6.75
C GLY A 64 -1.85 6.74 7.50
N ARG A 65 -1.95 6.55 8.82
CA ARG A 65 -0.82 6.48 9.73
C ARG A 65 -1.00 5.36 10.75
N MET A 66 0.08 4.75 11.17
CA MET A 66 0.12 3.74 12.23
C MET A 66 0.79 4.35 13.45
N ILE A 67 -0.03 4.78 14.42
CA ILE A 67 0.46 5.42 15.65
C ILE A 67 0.59 4.36 16.74
N GLU A 68 -0.50 3.85 17.28
CA GLU A 68 -0.49 2.97 18.46
C GLU A 68 -0.64 1.49 18.10
N THR A 69 -0.95 1.19 16.84
CA THR A 69 -1.11 -0.18 16.36
C THR A 69 0.14 -0.63 15.64
N ASP A 70 0.57 -1.85 15.96
CA ASP A 70 1.60 -2.57 15.20
C ASP A 70 1.06 -3.06 13.85
N GLN A 71 -0.26 -3.11 13.68
CA GLN A 71 -0.94 -3.61 12.49
C GLN A 71 -2.01 -2.63 11.96
N MET A 72 -2.12 -2.56 10.63
CA MET A 72 -3.20 -1.87 9.91
C MET A 72 -3.72 -2.77 8.80
N ASP A 73 -5.01 -3.12 8.87
CA ASP A 73 -5.66 -3.95 7.86
C ASP A 73 -6.03 -3.13 6.62
N ILE A 74 -5.70 -3.69 5.46
CA ILE A 74 -5.89 -3.10 4.15
C ILE A 74 -6.75 -4.03 3.31
N MET A 75 -7.78 -3.44 2.69
CA MET A 75 -8.61 -4.10 1.71
C MET A 75 -8.28 -3.57 0.32
N LEU A 76 -7.96 -4.49 -0.59
CA LEU A 76 -7.84 -4.24 -2.01
C LEU A 76 -9.05 -4.80 -2.73
N PHE A 77 -9.78 -3.95 -3.44
CA PHE A 77 -10.96 -4.33 -4.19
C PHE A 77 -10.67 -4.40 -5.68
N LEU A 78 -11.16 -5.45 -6.33
CA LEU A 78 -11.22 -5.55 -7.78
C LEU A 78 -12.48 -4.83 -8.27
N ASN A 79 -12.33 -3.62 -8.80
CA ASN A 79 -13.46 -2.84 -9.33
C ASN A 79 -13.79 -3.20 -10.77
N GLN A 80 -12.81 -3.66 -11.55
CA GLN A 80 -13.02 -4.14 -12.91
C GLN A 80 -12.35 -5.47 -13.11
N VAL A 81 -13.12 -6.43 -13.65
CA VAL A 81 -12.57 -7.70 -14.08
C VAL A 81 -11.87 -7.48 -15.42
N PRO A 82 -10.66 -8.03 -15.64
CA PRO A 82 -10.05 -8.01 -16.96
C PRO A 82 -10.90 -8.84 -17.93
N GLU A 83 -11.50 -8.19 -18.93
CA GLU A 83 -12.43 -8.84 -19.88
C GLU A 83 -11.71 -9.67 -20.95
N ASP A 84 -10.48 -9.30 -21.32
CA ASP A 84 -9.74 -9.87 -22.46
C ASP A 84 -8.46 -10.63 -22.07
N LEU A 85 -8.42 -11.27 -20.91
CA LEU A 85 -7.27 -12.09 -20.52
C LEU A 85 -7.15 -13.30 -21.48
N ALA A 86 -6.25 -13.21 -22.46
CA ALA A 86 -5.99 -14.33 -23.35
C ALA A 86 -5.50 -15.55 -22.54
N PRO A 87 -5.73 -16.79 -23.01
CA PRO A 87 -5.19 -17.98 -22.35
C PRO A 87 -3.66 -17.83 -22.17
N ASN A 88 -3.20 -17.88 -20.91
CA ASN A 88 -1.80 -17.66 -20.48
C ASN A 88 -1.32 -16.20 -20.40
N GLU A 89 -2.17 -15.21 -20.66
CA GLU A 89 -1.82 -13.82 -20.39
C GLU A 89 -1.73 -13.57 -18.88
N ILE A 90 -0.61 -13.00 -18.46
CA ILE A 90 -0.36 -12.66 -17.05
C ILE A 90 -0.32 -11.14 -16.94
N LEU A 91 -1.37 -10.56 -16.38
CA LEU A 91 -1.35 -9.15 -16.00
C LEU A 91 -0.21 -8.88 -15.01
N LYS A 92 0.55 -7.83 -15.29
CA LYS A 92 1.71 -7.41 -14.48
C LYS A 92 1.34 -6.27 -13.53
N ASP A 93 0.08 -6.22 -13.14
CA ASP A 93 -0.50 -5.20 -12.29
C ASP A 93 0.23 -5.12 -10.94
N LYS A 94 0.45 -3.89 -10.49
CA LYS A 94 1.11 -3.62 -9.21
C LYS A 94 0.36 -2.53 -8.47
N ILE A 95 0.44 -2.63 -7.15
CA ILE A 95 0.10 -1.55 -6.24
C ILE A 95 1.40 -1.02 -5.66
N LEU A 96 1.55 0.28 -5.68
CA LEU A 96 2.67 0.96 -5.06
C LEU A 96 2.24 1.50 -3.70
N VAL A 97 2.98 1.16 -2.66
CA VAL A 97 2.86 1.77 -1.33
C VAL A 97 4.00 2.75 -1.18
N ARG A 98 3.68 4.03 -1.07
CA ARG A 98 4.62 5.06 -0.62
C ARG A 98 4.48 5.19 0.88
N TRP A 99 5.58 5.29 1.61
CA TRP A 99 5.54 5.41 3.06
C TRP A 99 6.75 6.14 3.61
N ALA A 100 6.63 6.70 4.80
CA ALA A 100 7.70 7.37 5.52
C ALA A 100 7.68 6.94 7.00
N VAL A 101 8.87 6.94 7.60
CA VAL A 101 9.06 6.74 9.04
C VAL A 101 9.15 8.10 9.70
N ILE A 102 8.40 8.28 10.79
CA ILE A 102 8.50 9.46 11.65
C ILE A 102 8.93 8.98 13.04
N GLN A 103 10.03 9.53 13.54
CA GLN A 103 10.50 9.22 14.89
C GLN A 103 9.60 9.87 15.94
N ARG A 104 9.30 9.12 16.99
CA ARG A 104 8.53 9.62 18.13
C ARG A 104 9.28 10.65 18.95
N ASN A 105 8.54 11.44 19.72
CA ASN A 105 9.02 12.52 20.57
C ASN A 105 9.77 13.61 19.77
N THR A 106 9.35 13.82 18.52
CA THR A 106 9.94 14.84 17.64
C THR A 106 8.93 15.90 17.24
N LYS A 107 9.44 17.05 16.76
CA LYS A 107 8.60 18.10 16.16
C LYS A 107 7.85 17.60 14.92
N VAL A 108 8.42 16.64 14.20
CA VAL A 108 7.78 16.02 13.02
C VAL A 108 6.55 15.23 13.42
N GLU A 109 6.64 14.41 14.49
CA GLU A 109 5.47 13.72 15.05
C GLU A 109 4.40 14.70 15.50
N ALA A 110 4.75 15.70 16.32
CA ALA A 110 3.78 16.67 16.83
C ALA A 110 3.05 17.40 15.68
N TRP A 111 3.79 17.82 14.66
CA TRP A 111 3.22 18.44 13.46
C TRP A 111 2.30 17.48 12.69
N MET A 112 2.71 16.22 12.55
CA MET A 112 1.94 15.18 11.87
C MET A 112 0.62 14.90 12.61
N GLN A 113 0.67 14.76 13.93
CA GLN A 113 -0.52 14.51 14.76
C GLN A 113 -1.55 15.65 14.65
N ALA A 114 -1.09 16.90 14.48
CA ALA A 114 -1.95 18.06 14.28
C ALA A 114 -2.64 18.12 12.90
N GLN A 115 -2.25 17.27 11.93
CA GLN A 115 -2.88 17.28 10.60
C GLN A 115 -4.26 16.61 10.63
N PRO A 116 -5.28 17.21 9.98
CA PRO A 116 -6.61 16.63 9.91
C PRO A 116 -6.64 15.41 8.98
N ASP A 117 -7.47 14.42 9.31
CA ASP A 117 -7.64 13.20 8.50
C ASP A 117 -8.16 13.49 7.07
N SER A 118 -8.84 14.62 6.86
CA SER A 118 -9.30 15.07 5.54
C SER A 118 -8.14 15.30 4.56
N THR A 119 -6.94 15.62 5.06
CA THR A 119 -5.74 15.84 4.23
C THR A 119 -4.88 14.59 4.09
N ARG A 120 -5.31 13.42 4.61
CA ARG A 120 -4.47 12.21 4.68
C ARG A 120 -3.83 11.76 3.38
N ARG A 121 -4.50 11.99 2.25
CA ARG A 121 -3.98 11.64 0.92
C ARG A 121 -2.78 12.50 0.49
N LYS A 122 -2.50 13.60 1.18
CA LYS A 122 -1.41 14.55 0.92
C LYS A 122 -0.32 14.51 2.00
N TRP A 123 -0.48 13.76 3.08
CA TRP A 123 0.43 13.81 4.22
C TRP A 123 1.89 13.52 3.85
N LEU A 124 2.16 12.54 2.98
CA LEU A 124 3.53 12.26 2.54
C LEU A 124 4.14 13.42 1.75
N GLU A 125 3.36 14.03 0.87
CA GLU A 125 3.81 15.20 0.12
C GLU A 125 4.10 16.38 1.05
N MET A 126 3.19 16.67 1.99
CA MET A 126 3.35 17.74 2.97
C MET A 126 4.53 17.52 3.91
N LEU A 127 4.80 16.27 4.32
CA LEU A 127 5.96 15.95 5.16
C LEU A 127 7.28 16.24 4.46
N VAL A 128 7.42 15.86 3.19
CA VAL A 128 8.64 16.11 2.41
C VAL A 128 8.80 17.59 2.10
N GLU A 129 7.70 18.31 1.86
CA GLU A 129 7.72 19.77 1.68
C GLU A 129 8.18 20.50 2.94
N GLN A 130 7.66 20.09 4.11
CA GLN A 130 7.95 20.75 5.39
C GLN A 130 9.30 20.33 6.00
N TRP A 131 9.71 19.09 5.78
CA TRP A 131 10.89 18.47 6.40
C TRP A 131 11.74 17.67 5.39
N PRO A 132 12.23 18.30 4.30
CA PRO A 132 12.89 17.62 3.19
C PRO A 132 14.15 16.84 3.61
N ASP A 133 14.88 17.34 4.62
CA ASP A 133 16.13 16.73 5.08
C ASP A 133 15.92 15.66 6.18
N GLN A 134 14.71 15.55 6.74
CA GLN A 134 14.42 14.62 7.83
C GLN A 134 13.49 13.48 7.42
N VAL A 135 12.69 13.68 6.37
CA VAL A 135 11.70 12.69 5.92
C VAL A 135 12.10 12.10 4.57
N ILE A 136 12.29 10.79 4.55
CA ILE A 136 12.58 10.03 3.32
C ILE A 136 11.36 9.17 2.97
N ILE A 137 10.79 9.40 1.79
CA ILE A 137 9.75 8.53 1.25
C ILE A 137 10.37 7.26 0.68
N ARG A 138 9.88 6.13 1.14
CA ARG A 138 10.19 4.80 0.62
C ARG A 138 9.05 4.27 -0.21
N GLU A 139 9.39 3.34 -1.10
CA GLU A 139 8.46 2.73 -2.03
C GLU A 139 8.46 1.21 -1.91
N THR A 140 7.28 0.60 -1.94
CA THR A 140 7.12 -0.85 -1.92
C THR A 140 6.08 -1.27 -2.96
N ARG A 141 6.47 -2.18 -3.86
CA ARG A 141 5.61 -2.66 -4.95
C ARG A 141 5.02 -4.02 -4.60
N LEU A 142 3.70 -4.09 -4.50
CA LEU A 142 2.94 -5.31 -4.31
C LEU A 142 2.45 -5.81 -5.67
N LYS A 143 2.76 -7.06 -6.01
CA LYS A 143 2.34 -7.67 -7.28
C LYS A 143 0.96 -8.28 -7.13
N ILE A 144 0.11 -8.04 -8.13
CA ILE A 144 -1.19 -8.69 -8.25
C ILE A 144 -1.07 -9.86 -9.24
N ARG A 145 -1.78 -10.94 -8.95
CA ARG A 145 -1.91 -12.14 -9.78
C ARG A 145 -3.38 -12.49 -9.88
N PHE A 146 -3.76 -12.99 -11.05
CA PHE A 146 -5.03 -13.65 -11.29
C PHE A 146 -4.71 -15.14 -11.45
N VAL A 147 -5.36 -15.99 -10.65
CA VAL A 147 -5.09 -17.44 -10.57
C VAL A 147 -6.36 -18.26 -10.62
#